data_AF-A0AAE0PD01-F1
#
_entry.id   AF-A0AAE0PD01-F1
#
_cell.length_a   1.000
_cell.length_b   1.000
_cell.length_c   1.000
_cell.angle_alpha   90.00
_cell.angle_beta   90.00
_cell.angle_gamma   90.00
#
_symmetry.space_group_name_H-M   'P 1'
#
loop_
_entity.id
_entity.type
_entity.pdbx_description
1 polymer ?
#
loop_
_entity_poly.entity_id
_entity_poly.type
_entity_poly.pdbx_seq_one_letter_code
_entity_poly.pdbx_strand_id
1 'polypeptide(L)'
;MIGSMGLRIPRATSSLLGRAVNAAAAATNQSTTSFAAVAGASIAAQRRYQHYLMRLRDNFEEAGVPNFLSPGSVSMAYTEYQTYLLEKLNALVAGTDFEQKDIKSIILATARDPELAHVFNHASMAHNNHFFFDHLSPVPVKMGEKLFFHINENFGSVETLRDELIGTAVSMFGPGFVWLVRTQLPGAPVALRVMATYLAGSPYPGAHWRRQEVDTQTAIGSSEEGLANGRRLLARSAAGHRGVKLEPTAPGGTDLIPILCLNTWEHAWLREYGTGAGGLGGKLAYAQSWWNAIDWAKVEEEARLENKVLSGVDSA
;
A
#
# COMPACT_ATOMS: atom_id res chain seq x y z
N MET A 1 65.63 -13.75 6.20
CA MET A 1 66.65 -13.43 7.23
C MET A 1 67.72 -12.56 6.60
N ILE A 2 68.48 -11.81 7.40
CA ILE A 2 69.47 -10.80 6.98
C ILE A 2 68.78 -9.57 6.36
N GLY A 3 69.01 -8.33 6.78
CA GLY A 3 69.81 -7.84 7.90
C GLY A 3 70.13 -6.35 7.68
N SER A 4 69.62 -5.45 8.54
CA SER A 4 69.82 -4.01 8.37
C SER A 4 71.21 -3.56 8.80
N MET A 5 71.93 -2.84 7.93
CA MET A 5 73.07 -2.01 8.31
C MET A 5 72.84 -0.59 7.79
N GLY A 6 72.79 0.38 8.70
CA GLY A 6 72.87 1.80 8.36
C GLY A 6 74.25 2.35 8.71
N LEU A 7 74.70 3.42 8.03
CA LEU A 7 75.83 4.23 8.46
C LEU A 7 75.61 5.72 8.16
N ARG A 8 76.10 6.58 9.05
CA ARG A 8 76.04 8.07 9.02
C ARG A 8 77.25 8.66 8.23
N ILE A 9 77.33 9.99 8.01
CA ILE A 9 78.32 11.00 8.54
C ILE A 9 78.55 12.07 7.41
N PRO A 10 78.85 13.40 7.59
CA PRO A 10 78.87 14.30 8.76
C PRO A 10 78.05 15.65 8.63
N ARG A 11 78.23 16.48 9.68
CA ARG A 11 77.88 17.88 10.02
C ARG A 11 78.44 19.07 9.19
N ALA A 12 77.83 20.25 9.40
CA ALA A 12 78.48 21.51 9.87
C ALA A 12 77.45 22.30 10.75
N THR A 13 77.61 22.51 12.07
CA THR A 13 78.28 23.63 12.80
C THR A 13 77.88 25.05 12.33
N SER A 14 77.56 26.08 13.14
CA SER A 14 77.25 26.32 14.57
C SER A 14 77.58 27.81 14.86
N SER A 15 76.66 28.64 15.35
CA SER A 15 77.04 29.88 16.09
C SER A 15 75.95 30.45 17.02
N LEU A 16 76.25 30.41 18.33
CA LEU A 16 76.02 31.42 19.37
C LEU A 16 74.60 32.06 19.51
N LEU A 17 73.83 31.74 20.57
CA LEU A 17 73.87 32.27 21.96
C LEU A 17 73.41 33.73 22.15
N GLY A 18 72.31 33.96 22.89
CA GLY A 18 72.11 35.23 23.59
C GLY A 18 70.69 35.66 24.02
N ARG A 19 70.17 35.13 25.15
CA ARG A 19 69.10 35.71 26.00
C ARG A 19 67.70 35.92 25.35
N ALA A 20 66.58 36.03 26.07
CA ALA A 20 66.34 36.20 27.50
C ALA A 20 65.16 35.33 28.00
N VAL A 21 65.02 35.21 29.33
CA VAL A 21 63.98 34.45 30.03
C VAL A 21 63.10 35.42 30.85
N ASN A 22 61.79 35.19 30.86
CA ASN A 22 60.75 35.70 31.78
C ASN A 22 60.74 37.18 32.19
N ALA A 23 59.70 37.92 31.76
CA ALA A 23 58.81 38.69 32.65
C ALA A 23 57.71 39.44 31.86
N ALA A 24 56.44 39.07 32.01
CA ALA A 24 55.28 39.89 31.64
C ALA A 24 53.99 39.36 32.32
N ALA A 25 53.81 39.69 33.59
CA ALA A 25 52.50 39.63 34.24
C ALA A 25 51.85 41.03 34.18
N ALA A 26 50.52 41.07 34.34
CA ALA A 26 49.67 42.28 34.40
C ALA A 26 49.49 43.08 33.10
N ALA A 27 48.45 42.73 32.34
CA ALA A 27 47.71 43.66 31.49
C ALA A 27 46.21 43.31 31.57
N THR A 28 45.54 43.84 32.60
CA THR A 28 44.09 43.72 32.76
C THR A 28 43.41 44.52 31.65
N ASN A 29 42.62 43.86 30.80
CA ASN A 29 41.75 44.56 29.87
C ASN A 29 40.35 43.94 29.91
N GLN A 30 39.40 44.68 30.46
CA GLN A 30 37.99 44.27 30.56
C GLN A 30 37.29 44.50 29.22
N SER A 31 37.28 43.49 28.35
CA SER A 31 36.38 43.46 27.20
C SER A 31 35.05 42.82 27.62
N THR A 32 34.07 43.65 27.99
CA THR A 32 32.68 43.22 28.21
C THR A 32 32.03 42.82 26.89
N THR A 33 32.28 41.58 26.44
CA THR A 33 31.47 40.96 25.38
C THR A 33 30.12 40.58 25.96
N SER A 34 29.11 41.42 25.72
CA SER A 34 27.73 41.11 26.01
C SER A 34 27.32 39.83 25.27
N PHE A 35 27.05 38.75 26.00
CA PHE A 35 26.29 37.63 25.46
C PHE A 35 24.87 38.12 25.19
N ALA A 36 24.65 38.63 23.98
CA ALA A 36 23.31 38.83 23.47
C ALA A 36 22.65 37.45 23.46
N ALA A 37 21.68 37.25 24.35
CA ALA A 37 20.88 36.05 24.34
C ALA A 37 20.23 35.97 22.96
N VAL A 38 20.63 34.98 22.16
CA VAL A 38 19.87 34.58 20.98
C VAL A 38 18.54 34.12 21.54
N ALA A 39 17.55 35.00 21.46
CA ALA A 39 16.19 34.70 21.87
C ALA A 39 15.82 33.41 21.14
N GLY A 40 15.66 32.33 21.91
CA GLY A 40 15.41 31.02 21.35
C GLY A 40 14.20 31.15 20.46
N ALA A 41 14.40 31.05 19.14
CA ALA A 41 13.29 31.00 18.21
C ALA A 41 12.43 29.86 18.71
N SER A 42 11.21 30.19 19.16
CA SER A 42 10.21 29.19 19.48
C SER A 42 10.14 28.32 18.24
N ILE A 43 10.66 27.09 18.33
CA ILE A 43 10.30 26.03 17.41
C ILE A 43 8.83 25.83 17.69
N ALA A 44 8.00 26.63 16.99
CA ALA A 44 6.58 26.42 16.94
C ALA A 44 6.44 24.96 16.59
N ALA A 45 5.85 24.18 17.50
CA ALA A 45 5.71 22.75 17.32
C ALA A 45 4.83 22.55 16.09
N GLN A 46 5.50 22.46 14.94
CA GLN A 46 4.88 22.40 13.63
C GLN A 46 4.05 21.13 13.70
N ARG A 47 2.71 21.31 13.77
CA ARG A 47 1.78 20.20 13.95
C ARG A 47 1.98 19.27 12.77
N ARG A 48 2.78 18.23 12.98
CA ARG A 48 3.00 17.18 12.01
C ARG A 48 1.63 16.55 11.79
N TYR A 49 1.13 16.67 10.56
CA TYR A 49 -0.07 15.95 10.16
C TYR A 49 0.34 14.50 9.94
N GLN A 50 0.49 13.77 11.05
CA GLN A 50 0.85 12.36 10.99
C GLN A 50 -0.37 11.57 10.53
N HIS A 51 -0.14 10.61 9.64
CA HIS A 51 -1.12 9.60 9.31
C HIS A 51 -1.40 8.78 10.57
N TYR A 52 -2.64 8.82 11.04
CA TYR A 52 -3.07 8.16 12.28
C TYR A 52 -4.04 7.02 11.96
N LEU A 53 -4.13 6.06 12.88
CA LEU A 53 -5.06 4.94 12.77
C LEU A 53 -6.50 5.49 12.81
N MET A 54 -7.25 5.28 11.72
CA MET A 54 -8.69 5.53 11.74
C MET A 54 -9.36 4.40 12.50
N ARG A 55 -10.37 4.72 13.32
CA ARG A 55 -11.15 3.67 14.01
C ARG A 55 -11.95 2.89 12.98
N LEU A 56 -12.04 1.57 13.17
CA LEU A 56 -12.96 0.75 12.39
C LEU A 56 -14.42 1.10 12.71
N ARG A 57 -15.27 0.87 11.72
CA ARG A 57 -16.73 0.90 11.87
C ARG A 57 -17.16 -0.16 12.91
N ASP A 58 -18.28 0.09 13.58
CA ASP A 58 -18.97 -0.84 14.49
C ASP A 58 -18.07 -1.46 15.60
N ASN A 59 -16.98 -0.77 15.96
CA ASN A 59 -16.00 -1.16 16.99
C ASN A 59 -15.42 -2.58 16.84
N PHE A 60 -15.13 -3.03 15.61
CA PHE A 60 -14.51 -4.35 15.37
C PHE A 60 -13.18 -4.59 16.14
N GLU A 61 -12.47 -3.53 16.51
CA GLU A 61 -11.25 -3.58 17.34
C GLU A 61 -11.51 -4.17 18.75
N GLU A 62 -12.72 -3.96 19.30
CA GLU A 62 -13.13 -4.46 20.63
C GLU A 62 -13.98 -5.73 20.52
N ALA A 63 -14.89 -5.77 19.55
CA ALA A 63 -15.90 -6.83 19.41
C ALA A 63 -15.51 -7.98 18.46
N GLY A 64 -14.52 -7.77 17.58
CA GLY A 64 -14.25 -8.64 16.44
C GLY A 64 -15.34 -8.54 15.36
N VAL A 65 -15.27 -9.42 14.37
CA VAL A 65 -16.30 -9.59 13.34
C VAL A 65 -17.00 -10.95 13.58
N PRO A 66 -18.29 -10.96 13.95
CA PRO A 66 -19.02 -12.20 14.30
C PRO A 66 -18.90 -13.29 13.23
N ASN A 67 -18.58 -14.52 13.67
CA ASN A 67 -18.37 -15.69 12.81
C ASN A 67 -17.27 -15.53 11.73
N PHE A 68 -16.39 -14.54 11.85
CA PHE A 68 -15.31 -14.31 10.88
C PHE A 68 -13.93 -14.06 11.52
N LEU A 69 -13.81 -13.12 12.47
CA LEU A 69 -12.54 -12.81 13.13
C LEU A 69 -12.75 -12.47 14.61
N SER A 70 -12.04 -13.15 15.51
CA SER A 70 -12.05 -12.79 16.93
C SER A 70 -11.44 -11.40 17.17
N PRO A 71 -11.76 -10.72 18.29
CA PRO A 71 -11.18 -9.42 18.64
C PRO A 71 -9.63 -9.43 18.62
N GLY A 72 -9.03 -10.51 19.10
CA GLY A 72 -7.57 -10.66 19.09
C GLY A 72 -6.99 -10.74 17.67
N SER A 73 -7.69 -11.40 16.74
CA SER A 73 -7.28 -11.46 15.33
C SER A 73 -7.48 -10.11 14.62
N VAL A 74 -8.57 -9.38 14.91
CA VAL A 74 -8.75 -8.01 14.40
C VAL A 74 -7.70 -7.04 14.95
N SER A 75 -7.38 -7.10 16.25
CA SER A 75 -6.30 -6.31 16.87
C SER A 75 -4.97 -6.52 16.16
N MET A 76 -4.61 -7.77 15.87
CA MET A 76 -3.36 -8.10 15.18
C MET A 76 -3.37 -7.66 13.70
N ALA A 77 -4.45 -7.95 12.98
CA ALA A 77 -4.54 -7.73 11.53
C ALA A 77 -4.83 -6.27 11.14
N TYR A 78 -5.54 -5.54 11.99
CA TYR A 78 -5.79 -4.11 11.84
C TYR A 78 -4.94 -3.30 12.82
N THR A 79 -5.30 -3.21 14.10
CA THR A 79 -4.73 -2.22 15.03
C THR A 79 -3.19 -2.24 15.09
N GLU A 80 -2.57 -3.39 15.32
CA GLU A 80 -1.11 -3.55 15.40
C GLU A 80 -0.44 -3.36 14.04
N TYR A 81 -0.88 -4.11 13.02
CA TYR A 81 -0.26 -4.10 11.69
C TYR A 81 -0.45 -2.78 10.92
N GLN A 82 -1.65 -2.18 10.99
CA GLN A 82 -1.94 -0.87 10.41
C GLN A 82 -1.15 0.23 11.11
N THR A 83 -1.02 0.20 12.45
CA THR A 83 -0.16 1.17 13.17
C THR A 83 1.28 1.06 12.71
N TYR A 84 1.84 -0.16 12.60
CA TYR A 84 3.17 -0.39 12.05
C TYR A 84 3.34 0.21 10.63
N LEU A 85 2.38 -0.01 9.73
CA LEU A 85 2.43 0.56 8.38
C LEU A 85 2.42 2.09 8.40
N LEU A 86 1.58 2.71 9.24
CA LEU A 86 1.46 4.15 9.35
C LEU A 86 2.69 4.80 10.02
N GLU A 87 3.27 4.17 11.03
CA GLU A 87 4.55 4.60 11.63
C GLU A 87 5.68 4.61 10.59
N LYS A 88 5.79 3.54 9.78
CA LYS A 88 6.76 3.47 8.68
C LYS A 88 6.48 4.51 7.60
N LEU A 89 5.21 4.66 7.19
CA LEU A 89 4.83 5.68 6.20
C LEU A 89 5.19 7.08 6.70
N ASN A 90 4.83 7.43 7.94
CA ASN A 90 5.15 8.72 8.57
C ASN A 90 6.66 8.98 8.62
N ALA A 91 7.48 7.98 8.91
CA ALA A 91 8.93 8.11 8.90
C ALA A 91 9.51 8.34 7.49
N LEU A 92 8.87 7.79 6.45
CA LEU A 92 9.27 7.94 5.05
C LEU A 92 8.83 9.27 4.43
N VAL A 93 7.69 9.83 4.85
CA VAL A 93 7.15 11.09 4.30
C VAL A 93 7.52 12.34 5.10
N ALA A 94 8.12 12.19 6.29
CA ALA A 94 8.50 13.31 7.15
C ALA A 94 9.42 14.33 6.42
N GLY A 95 9.02 15.60 6.39
CA GLY A 95 9.75 16.66 5.70
C GLY A 95 9.64 16.63 4.16
N THR A 96 8.71 15.83 3.60
CA THR A 96 8.43 15.77 2.16
C THR A 96 7.05 16.36 1.84
N ASP A 97 6.80 16.64 0.56
CA ASP A 97 5.48 17.05 0.03
C ASP A 97 4.35 16.02 0.26
N PHE A 98 4.67 14.82 0.78
CA PHE A 98 3.72 13.78 1.10
C PHE A 98 3.26 13.80 2.58
N GLU A 99 3.90 14.58 3.46
CA GLU A 99 3.58 14.58 4.90
C GLU A 99 2.11 14.97 5.17
N GLN A 100 1.52 15.84 4.36
CA GLN A 100 0.14 16.35 4.53
C GLN A 100 -0.86 15.83 3.49
N LYS A 101 -0.46 14.90 2.61
CA LYS A 101 -1.34 14.36 1.56
C LYS A 101 -2.13 13.16 2.09
N ASP A 102 -3.31 12.93 1.53
CA ASP A 102 -4.04 11.70 1.81
C ASP A 102 -3.32 10.47 1.21
N ILE A 103 -3.50 9.31 1.84
CA ILE A 103 -2.81 8.07 1.47
C ILE A 103 -3.05 7.72 0.00
N LYS A 104 -4.26 7.95 -0.54
CA LYS A 104 -4.60 7.67 -1.94
C LYS A 104 -3.85 8.59 -2.90
N SER A 105 -3.71 9.89 -2.60
CA SER A 105 -2.85 10.81 -3.36
C SER A 105 -1.38 10.40 -3.30
N ILE A 106 -0.89 9.90 -2.16
CA ILE A 106 0.48 9.36 -2.06
C ILE A 106 0.64 8.16 -3.01
N ILE A 107 -0.26 7.17 -2.95
CA ILE A 107 -0.27 5.99 -3.85
C ILE A 107 -0.21 6.42 -5.32
N LEU A 108 -1.09 7.34 -5.74
CA LEU A 108 -1.16 7.79 -7.13
C LEU A 108 0.09 8.55 -7.57
N ALA A 109 0.68 9.37 -6.69
CA ALA A 109 1.89 10.14 -6.99
C ALA A 109 3.17 9.27 -7.01
N THR A 110 3.29 8.29 -6.11
CA THR A 110 4.49 7.44 -5.99
C THR A 110 4.47 6.20 -6.89
N ALA A 111 3.36 5.91 -7.58
CA ALA A 111 3.21 4.67 -8.34
C ALA A 111 4.24 4.50 -9.48
N ARG A 112 4.59 5.57 -10.18
CA ARG A 112 5.53 5.52 -11.32
C ARG A 112 6.99 5.57 -10.90
N ASP A 113 7.27 6.17 -9.75
CA ASP A 113 8.63 6.48 -9.31
C ASP A 113 9.31 5.23 -8.69
N PRO A 114 10.44 4.76 -9.26
CA PRO A 114 11.16 3.60 -8.73
C PRO A 114 11.86 3.90 -7.39
N GLU A 115 12.27 5.14 -7.12
CA GLU A 115 12.92 5.51 -5.86
C GLU A 115 11.90 5.55 -4.73
N LEU A 116 10.71 6.10 -4.99
CA LEU A 116 9.59 6.14 -4.03
C LEU A 116 8.78 4.83 -3.95
N ALA A 117 9.26 3.76 -4.59
CA ALA A 117 8.58 2.47 -4.63
C ALA A 117 8.30 1.85 -3.26
N HIS A 118 9.12 2.18 -2.25
CA HIS A 118 8.98 1.73 -0.87
C HIS A 118 7.95 2.56 -0.09
N VAL A 119 7.79 3.86 -0.42
CA VAL A 119 6.71 4.73 0.08
C VAL A 119 5.36 4.24 -0.46
N PHE A 120 5.30 3.96 -1.77
CA PHE A 120 4.13 3.35 -2.42
C PHE A 120 3.67 2.09 -1.69
N ASN A 121 4.59 1.18 -1.34
CA ASN A 121 4.23 -0.08 -0.69
C ASN A 121 3.53 0.15 0.66
N HIS A 122 4.05 1.03 1.52
CA HIS A 122 3.43 1.29 2.83
C HIS A 122 2.10 2.03 2.69
N ALA A 123 2.01 3.03 1.80
CA ALA A 123 0.77 3.75 1.54
C ALA A 123 -0.32 2.83 0.95
N SER A 124 0.02 2.07 -0.09
CA SER A 124 -0.89 1.13 -0.75
C SER A 124 -1.34 0.02 0.19
N MET A 125 -0.43 -0.55 0.98
CA MET A 125 -0.80 -1.56 1.97
C MET A 125 -1.73 -1.02 3.04
N ALA A 126 -1.48 0.17 3.58
CA ALA A 126 -2.34 0.81 4.58
C ALA A 126 -3.75 1.11 4.00
N HIS A 127 -3.81 1.63 2.77
CA HIS A 127 -5.08 1.90 2.09
C HIS A 127 -5.88 0.61 1.82
N ASN A 128 -5.24 -0.40 1.23
CA ASN A 128 -5.88 -1.66 0.87
C ASN A 128 -6.35 -2.45 2.12
N ASN A 129 -5.54 -2.47 3.19
CA ASN A 129 -5.91 -3.14 4.44
C ASN A 129 -7.10 -2.44 5.11
N HIS A 130 -7.11 -1.10 5.17
CA HIS A 130 -8.28 -0.39 5.69
C HIS A 130 -9.53 -0.61 4.82
N PHE A 131 -9.41 -0.53 3.49
CA PHE A 131 -10.53 -0.78 2.57
C PHE A 131 -11.17 -2.16 2.78
N PHE A 132 -10.36 -3.20 3.06
CA PHE A 132 -10.87 -4.53 3.40
C PHE A 132 -11.76 -4.54 4.65
N PHE A 133 -11.29 -4.01 5.79
CA PHE A 133 -12.07 -3.99 7.04
C PHE A 133 -13.29 -3.05 6.96
N ASP A 134 -13.17 -1.96 6.20
CA ASP A 134 -14.22 -0.95 5.99
C ASP A 134 -15.40 -1.44 5.12
N HIS A 135 -15.28 -2.64 4.52
CA HIS A 135 -16.34 -3.34 3.77
C HIS A 135 -16.92 -4.56 4.49
N LEU A 136 -16.61 -4.73 5.79
CA LEU A 136 -17.20 -5.77 6.63
C LEU A 136 -18.41 -5.24 7.42
N SER A 137 -19.36 -6.13 7.69
CA SER A 137 -20.54 -5.86 8.52
C SER A 137 -20.58 -6.82 9.72
N PRO A 138 -21.00 -6.35 10.92
CA PRO A 138 -21.21 -7.24 12.07
C PRO A 138 -22.37 -8.23 11.88
N VAL A 139 -23.28 -7.96 10.93
CA VAL A 139 -24.48 -8.75 10.65
C VAL A 139 -24.56 -9.02 9.15
N PRO A 140 -24.89 -10.24 8.68
CA PRO A 140 -25.04 -10.52 7.26
C PRO A 140 -26.05 -9.57 6.59
N VAL A 141 -25.58 -8.76 5.65
CA VAL A 141 -26.41 -7.82 4.88
C VAL A 141 -26.96 -8.54 3.66
N LYS A 142 -28.24 -8.34 3.32
CA LYS A 142 -28.78 -8.85 2.06
C LYS A 142 -28.30 -7.96 0.91
N MET A 143 -27.76 -8.57 -0.15
CA MET A 143 -27.45 -7.89 -1.41
C MET A 143 -28.70 -7.21 -1.98
N GLY A 144 -28.59 -5.93 -2.34
CA GLY A 144 -29.68 -5.17 -2.95
C GLY A 144 -29.82 -5.44 -4.44
N GLU A 145 -30.97 -5.03 -4.99
CA GLU A 145 -31.48 -5.55 -6.26
C GLU A 145 -30.67 -5.13 -7.48
N LYS A 146 -30.07 -3.93 -7.47
CA LYS A 146 -29.27 -3.43 -8.61
C LYS A 146 -27.93 -4.13 -8.69
N LEU A 147 -27.28 -4.34 -7.54
CA LEU A 147 -26.03 -5.08 -7.45
C LEU A 147 -26.25 -6.55 -7.83
N PHE A 148 -27.33 -7.16 -7.34
CA PHE A 148 -27.75 -8.51 -7.74
C PHE A 148 -27.97 -8.63 -9.25
N PHE A 149 -28.68 -7.68 -9.87
CA PHE A 149 -28.91 -7.67 -11.32
C PHE A 149 -27.59 -7.63 -12.11
N HIS A 150 -26.70 -6.69 -11.82
CA HIS A 150 -25.43 -6.55 -12.56
C HIS A 150 -24.46 -7.71 -12.30
N ILE A 151 -24.46 -8.31 -11.10
CA ILE A 151 -23.67 -9.51 -10.85
C ILE A 151 -24.17 -10.68 -11.71
N ASN A 152 -25.48 -10.88 -11.82
CA ASN A 152 -26.04 -11.93 -12.69
C ASN A 152 -25.81 -11.61 -14.18
N GLU A 153 -25.84 -10.34 -14.60
CA GLU A 153 -25.52 -9.92 -15.97
C GLU A 153 -24.06 -10.21 -16.35
N ASN A 154 -23.10 -9.98 -15.43
CA ASN A 154 -21.67 -10.08 -15.73
C ASN A 154 -21.06 -11.46 -15.40
N PHE A 155 -21.53 -12.14 -14.36
CA PHE A 155 -20.99 -13.43 -13.89
C PHE A 155 -21.97 -14.60 -14.04
N GLY A 156 -23.20 -14.36 -14.54
CA GLY A 156 -24.26 -15.37 -14.64
C GLY A 156 -24.98 -15.65 -13.31
N SER A 157 -24.26 -15.74 -12.19
CA SER A 157 -24.86 -15.83 -10.85
C SER A 157 -23.97 -15.29 -9.72
N VAL A 158 -24.58 -14.99 -8.57
CA VAL A 158 -23.88 -14.59 -7.33
C VAL A 158 -22.97 -15.70 -6.80
N GLU A 159 -23.36 -16.96 -6.94
CA GLU A 159 -22.56 -18.13 -6.59
C GLU A 159 -21.34 -18.26 -7.48
N THR A 160 -21.49 -17.95 -8.79
CA THR A 160 -20.37 -17.95 -9.74
C THR A 160 -19.33 -16.88 -9.36
N LEU A 161 -19.78 -15.67 -9.03
CA LEU A 161 -18.91 -14.60 -8.51
C LEU A 161 -18.20 -15.01 -7.20
N ARG A 162 -18.93 -15.64 -6.27
CA ARG A 162 -18.38 -16.14 -5.01
C ARG A 162 -17.23 -17.11 -5.26
N ASP A 163 -17.46 -18.10 -6.12
CA ASP A 163 -16.50 -19.16 -6.39
C ASP A 163 -15.32 -18.64 -7.25
N GLU A 164 -15.53 -17.64 -8.12
CA GLU A 164 -14.45 -16.92 -8.83
C GLU A 164 -13.56 -16.11 -7.86
N LEU A 165 -14.16 -15.38 -6.91
CA LEU A 165 -13.41 -14.61 -5.90
C LEU A 165 -12.62 -15.51 -4.95
N ILE A 166 -13.26 -16.53 -4.39
CA ILE A 166 -12.62 -17.50 -3.48
C ILE A 166 -11.58 -18.33 -4.23
N GLY A 167 -11.91 -18.79 -5.45
CA GLY A 167 -11.00 -19.54 -6.32
C GLY A 167 -9.75 -18.72 -6.68
N THR A 168 -9.92 -17.45 -7.04
CA THR A 168 -8.81 -16.51 -7.30
C THR A 168 -7.96 -16.30 -6.05
N ALA A 169 -8.58 -16.12 -4.88
CA ALA A 169 -7.87 -15.93 -3.62
C ALA A 169 -7.01 -17.16 -3.23
N VAL A 170 -7.51 -18.37 -3.45
CA VAL A 170 -6.78 -19.62 -3.17
C VAL A 170 -5.72 -19.91 -4.23
N SER A 171 -6.02 -19.69 -5.51
CA SER A 171 -5.09 -19.88 -6.63
C SER A 171 -3.95 -18.87 -6.65
N MET A 172 -4.17 -17.66 -6.12
CA MET A 172 -3.12 -16.69 -5.86
C MET A 172 -2.23 -17.19 -4.71
N PHE A 173 -1.19 -17.93 -5.05
CA PHE A 173 -0.20 -18.45 -4.11
C PHE A 173 0.73 -17.31 -3.62
N GLY A 174 0.23 -16.55 -2.66
CA GLY A 174 0.97 -15.51 -1.95
C GLY A 174 0.06 -14.49 -1.26
N PRO A 175 0.67 -13.55 -0.50
CA PRO A 175 0.00 -12.39 0.03
C PRO A 175 -0.39 -11.39 -1.06
N GLY A 176 -1.54 -10.75 -0.88
CA GLY A 176 -2.13 -9.83 -1.86
C GLY A 176 -3.58 -9.50 -1.52
N PHE A 177 -4.29 -9.01 -2.53
CA PHE A 177 -5.68 -8.62 -2.43
C PHE A 177 -6.45 -9.09 -3.67
N VAL A 178 -7.69 -9.54 -3.48
CA VAL A 178 -8.63 -9.81 -4.57
C VAL A 178 -9.74 -8.77 -4.52
N TRP A 179 -10.01 -8.15 -5.66
CA TRP A 179 -10.93 -7.02 -5.79
C TRP A 179 -12.09 -7.38 -6.70
N LEU A 180 -13.29 -6.94 -6.32
CA LEU A 180 -14.35 -6.70 -7.30
C LEU A 180 -14.20 -5.25 -7.77
N VAL A 181 -14.09 -5.03 -9.08
CA VAL A 181 -13.94 -3.70 -9.66
C VAL A 181 -15.04 -3.43 -10.68
N ARG A 182 -15.70 -2.28 -10.51
CA ARG A 182 -16.61 -1.68 -11.50
C ARG A 182 -15.77 -1.03 -12.60
N THR A 183 -15.92 -1.51 -13.83
CA THR A 183 -15.31 -0.90 -15.01
C THR A 183 -16.37 -0.14 -15.82
N GLN A 184 -16.05 1.08 -16.27
CA GLN A 184 -16.90 1.89 -17.16
C GLN A 184 -16.03 2.66 -18.14
N LEU A 185 -15.83 2.08 -19.33
CA LEU A 185 -15.10 2.75 -20.41
C LEU A 185 -16.02 3.78 -21.12
N PRO A 186 -15.48 4.87 -21.70
CA PRO A 186 -16.27 5.82 -22.46
C PRO A 186 -17.08 5.14 -23.59
N GLY A 187 -18.41 5.24 -23.52
CA GLY A 187 -19.32 4.63 -24.49
C GLY A 187 -19.66 3.14 -24.25
N ALA A 188 -19.08 2.49 -23.24
CA ALA A 188 -19.43 1.14 -22.82
C ALA A 188 -20.41 1.16 -21.62
N PRO A 189 -21.26 0.14 -21.44
CA PRO A 189 -22.02 -0.03 -20.21
C PRO A 189 -21.08 -0.29 -19.03
N VAL A 190 -21.60 -0.11 -17.81
CA VAL A 190 -20.94 -0.58 -16.59
C VAL A 190 -20.82 -2.09 -16.64
N ALA A 191 -19.64 -2.61 -16.33
CA ALA A 191 -19.41 -4.04 -16.10
C ALA A 191 -18.64 -4.25 -14.80
N LEU A 192 -18.87 -5.38 -14.14
CA LEU A 192 -18.12 -5.83 -12.97
C LEU A 192 -17.11 -6.89 -13.42
N ARG A 193 -15.93 -6.91 -12.78
CA ARG A 193 -14.92 -7.97 -12.99
C ARG A 193 -14.11 -8.22 -11.72
N VAL A 194 -13.61 -9.43 -11.57
CA VAL A 194 -12.61 -9.76 -10.54
C VAL A 194 -11.22 -9.31 -11.00
N MET A 195 -10.39 -8.84 -10.06
CA MET A 195 -8.99 -8.48 -10.28
C MET A 195 -8.15 -8.87 -9.06
N ALA A 196 -7.09 -9.63 -9.27
CA ALA A 196 -6.08 -9.87 -8.22
C ALA A 196 -4.97 -8.81 -8.28
N THR A 197 -4.40 -8.47 -7.12
CA THR A 197 -3.18 -7.67 -7.00
C THR A 197 -2.25 -8.29 -5.96
N TYR A 198 -1.04 -8.65 -6.36
CA TYR A 198 -0.03 -9.27 -5.48
C TYR A 198 0.60 -8.22 -4.56
N LEU A 199 0.96 -8.65 -3.34
CA LEU A 199 1.62 -7.84 -2.32
C LEU A 199 0.85 -6.53 -2.00
N ALA A 200 1.44 -5.38 -2.31
CA ALA A 200 0.87 -4.05 -2.11
C ALA A 200 0.39 -3.40 -3.43
N GLY A 201 0.08 -4.21 -4.45
CA GLY A 201 -0.44 -3.70 -5.73
C GLY A 201 -1.75 -2.91 -5.55
N SER A 202 -2.01 -1.96 -6.44
CA SER A 202 -3.18 -1.08 -6.38
C SER A 202 -4.10 -1.25 -7.59
N PRO A 203 -5.44 -1.39 -7.40
CA PRO A 203 -6.38 -1.53 -8.51
C PRO A 203 -6.55 -0.21 -9.30
N TYR A 204 -6.22 0.95 -8.72
CA TYR A 204 -6.52 2.25 -9.33
C TYR A 204 -5.80 2.48 -10.67
N PRO A 205 -6.50 2.99 -11.71
CA PRO A 205 -5.90 3.15 -13.04
C PRO A 205 -4.79 4.21 -13.07
N GLY A 206 -4.82 5.22 -12.19
CA GLY A 206 -3.69 6.15 -12.02
C GLY A 206 -2.43 5.48 -11.47
N ALA A 207 -2.58 4.38 -10.73
CA ALA A 207 -1.49 3.57 -10.17
C ALA A 207 -1.17 2.31 -11.00
N HIS A 208 -1.59 2.24 -12.29
CA HIS A 208 -1.41 1.04 -13.14
C HIS A 208 0.04 0.53 -13.23
N TRP A 209 1.03 1.41 -13.10
CA TRP A 209 2.47 1.10 -12.93
C TRP A 209 2.75 0.03 -11.87
N ARG A 210 1.90 -0.02 -10.84
CA ARG A 210 2.00 -0.86 -9.65
C ARG A 210 0.68 -1.57 -9.36
N ARG A 211 -0.02 -1.98 -10.42
CA ARG A 211 -1.17 -2.88 -10.28
C ARG A 211 -0.77 -4.27 -9.80
N GLN A 212 0.36 -4.79 -10.30
CA GLN A 212 0.95 -6.07 -9.89
C GLN A 212 -0.08 -7.22 -9.97
N GLU A 213 -0.75 -7.35 -11.12
CA GLU A 213 -1.88 -8.29 -11.34
C GLU A 213 -1.46 -9.74 -11.67
N VAL A 214 -0.18 -9.98 -11.97
CA VAL A 214 0.37 -11.29 -12.38
C VAL A 214 1.77 -11.47 -11.77
N ASP A 215 2.04 -12.63 -11.17
CA ASP A 215 3.38 -13.03 -10.76
C ASP A 215 4.25 -13.40 -11.97
N THR A 216 5.39 -12.74 -12.13
CA THR A 216 6.32 -12.97 -13.23
C THR A 216 7.15 -14.24 -13.08
N GLN A 217 7.31 -14.78 -11.85
CA GLN A 217 8.11 -15.98 -11.60
C GLN A 217 7.41 -17.26 -12.09
N THR A 218 6.08 -17.28 -12.08
CA THR A 218 5.26 -18.43 -12.51
C THR A 218 4.58 -18.23 -13.87
N ALA A 219 4.22 -17.00 -14.26
CA ALA A 219 3.45 -16.75 -15.48
C ALA A 219 4.29 -16.52 -16.76
N ILE A 220 5.62 -16.45 -16.67
CA ILE A 220 6.53 -16.22 -17.81
C ILE A 220 7.45 -17.41 -17.99
N GLY A 221 7.50 -17.94 -19.21
CA GLY A 221 8.27 -19.14 -19.54
C GLY A 221 8.35 -19.38 -21.05
N SER A 222 8.83 -20.55 -21.45
CA SER A 222 9.02 -20.96 -22.84
C SER A 222 7.77 -21.55 -23.52
N SER A 223 6.68 -21.76 -22.77
CA SER A 223 5.38 -22.13 -23.34
C SER A 223 4.80 -20.97 -24.17
N GLU A 224 3.87 -21.26 -25.08
CA GLU A 224 3.23 -20.24 -25.92
C GLU A 224 2.56 -19.13 -25.07
N GLU A 225 1.84 -19.52 -24.02
CA GLU A 225 1.23 -18.60 -23.05
C GLU A 225 2.29 -17.82 -22.26
N GLY A 226 3.35 -18.48 -21.78
CA GLY A 226 4.45 -17.83 -21.07
C GLY A 226 5.19 -16.80 -21.92
N LEU A 227 5.35 -17.07 -23.23
CA LEU A 227 5.91 -16.13 -24.21
C LEU A 227 4.95 -14.98 -24.49
N ALA A 228 3.64 -15.23 -24.58
CA ALA A 228 2.63 -14.17 -24.74
C ALA A 228 2.60 -13.23 -23.51
N ASN A 229 2.68 -13.78 -22.30
CA ASN A 229 2.77 -13.02 -21.06
C ASN A 229 4.08 -12.22 -20.96
N GLY A 230 5.22 -12.82 -21.34
CA GLY A 230 6.50 -12.12 -21.44
C GLY A 230 6.47 -10.93 -22.42
N ARG A 231 5.85 -11.11 -23.60
CA ARG A 231 5.64 -10.03 -24.58
C ARG A 231 4.76 -8.91 -24.01
N ARG A 232 3.66 -9.24 -23.30
CA ARG A 232 2.77 -8.28 -22.63
C ARG A 232 3.51 -7.47 -21.56
N LEU A 233 4.35 -8.11 -20.74
CA LEU A 233 5.16 -7.43 -19.74
C LEU A 233 6.16 -6.45 -20.39
N LEU A 234 6.93 -6.91 -21.38
CA LEU A 234 7.90 -6.08 -22.08
C LEU A 234 7.24 -4.88 -22.79
N ALA A 235 6.08 -5.08 -23.41
CA ALA A 235 5.31 -4.01 -24.03
C ALA A 235 4.88 -2.94 -23.01
N ARG A 236 4.36 -3.35 -21.84
CA ARG A 236 3.98 -2.46 -20.74
C ARG A 236 5.18 -1.66 -20.22
N SER A 237 6.30 -2.33 -19.95
CA SER A 237 7.53 -1.67 -19.46
C SER A 237 8.11 -0.68 -20.48
N ALA A 238 8.17 -1.06 -21.75
CA ALA A 238 8.72 -0.21 -22.81
C ALA A 238 7.82 1.01 -23.10
N ALA A 239 6.50 0.82 -23.18
CA ALA A 239 5.54 1.91 -23.34
C ALA A 239 5.59 2.86 -22.15
N GLY A 240 5.59 2.31 -20.93
CA GLY A 240 5.67 3.08 -19.69
C GLY A 240 6.95 3.90 -19.53
N HIS A 241 8.10 3.34 -19.90
CA HIS A 241 9.37 4.08 -19.93
C HIS A 241 9.33 5.25 -20.92
N ARG A 242 8.74 5.03 -22.12
CA ARG A 242 8.56 6.06 -23.15
C ARG A 242 7.41 7.04 -22.87
N GLY A 243 6.65 6.86 -21.79
CA GLY A 243 5.47 7.69 -21.47
C GLY A 243 4.26 7.43 -22.38
N VAL A 244 4.26 6.36 -23.16
CA VAL A 244 3.14 5.96 -24.02
C VAL A 244 2.10 5.20 -23.20
N LYS A 245 0.85 5.66 -23.20
CA LYS A 245 -0.27 4.87 -22.66
C LYS A 245 -0.68 3.79 -23.66
N LEU A 246 -0.73 2.53 -23.21
CA LEU A 246 -1.24 1.42 -24.02
C LEU A 246 -2.77 1.42 -24.08
N GLU A 247 -3.41 1.53 -22.92
CA GLU A 247 -4.87 1.62 -22.80
C GLU A 247 -5.29 3.08 -22.62
N PRO A 248 -6.21 3.61 -23.46
CA PRO A 248 -6.89 4.87 -23.18
C PRO A 248 -7.59 4.80 -21.82
N THR A 249 -7.41 5.85 -21.03
CA THR A 249 -7.99 5.98 -19.68
C THR A 249 -8.76 7.30 -19.62
N ALA A 250 -9.99 7.26 -19.13
CA ALA A 250 -10.84 8.43 -18.94
C ALA A 250 -10.16 9.45 -18.00
N PRO A 251 -10.39 10.77 -18.22
CA PRO A 251 -9.93 11.80 -17.31
C PRO A 251 -10.37 11.51 -15.86
N GLY A 252 -9.44 11.66 -14.91
CA GLY A 252 -9.70 11.34 -13.49
C GLY A 252 -9.64 9.84 -13.13
N GLY A 253 -9.47 8.94 -14.11
CA GLY A 253 -9.34 7.50 -13.85
C GLY A 253 -10.66 6.84 -13.40
N THR A 254 -11.79 7.34 -13.90
CA THR A 254 -13.13 6.78 -13.64
C THR A 254 -13.37 5.42 -14.30
N ASP A 255 -12.43 4.95 -15.14
CA ASP A 255 -12.52 3.68 -15.87
C ASP A 255 -12.69 2.47 -14.96
N LEU A 256 -12.15 2.53 -13.74
CA LEU A 256 -12.03 1.41 -12.81
C LEU A 256 -12.16 1.92 -11.37
N ILE A 257 -13.23 1.48 -10.70
CA ILE A 257 -13.52 1.77 -9.30
C ILE A 257 -13.54 0.43 -8.54
N PRO A 258 -12.64 0.18 -7.56
CA PRO A 258 -12.77 -0.95 -6.66
C PRO A 258 -13.99 -0.74 -5.75
N ILE A 259 -14.78 -1.80 -5.55
CA ILE A 259 -16.04 -1.76 -4.78
C ILE A 259 -16.11 -2.82 -3.68
N LEU A 260 -15.19 -3.79 -3.70
CA LEU A 260 -15.02 -4.81 -2.66
C LEU A 260 -13.58 -5.30 -2.70
N CYS A 261 -13.04 -5.68 -1.54
CA CYS A 261 -11.70 -6.22 -1.38
C CYS A 261 -11.73 -7.44 -0.45
N LEU A 262 -10.90 -8.43 -0.75
CA LEU A 262 -10.52 -9.55 0.11
C LEU A 262 -9.02 -9.47 0.35
N ASN A 263 -8.61 -9.16 1.58
CA ASN A 263 -7.21 -9.24 2.00
C ASN A 263 -6.81 -10.72 2.14
N THR A 264 -5.79 -11.17 1.40
CA THR A 264 -5.33 -12.57 1.45
C THR A 264 -4.00 -12.76 2.18
N TRP A 265 -3.46 -11.70 2.80
CA TRP A 265 -2.22 -11.76 3.57
C TRP A 265 -2.37 -12.60 4.85
N GLU A 266 -1.32 -13.31 5.21
CA GLU A 266 -1.30 -14.28 6.33
C GLU A 266 -1.64 -13.64 7.67
N HIS A 267 -1.28 -12.37 7.92
CA HIS A 267 -1.63 -11.68 9.17
C HIS A 267 -3.13 -11.51 9.39
N ALA A 268 -3.95 -11.56 8.33
CA ALA A 268 -5.40 -11.44 8.43
C ALA A 268 -6.10 -12.74 8.87
N TRP A 269 -5.54 -13.91 8.53
CA TRP A 269 -6.25 -15.19 8.67
C TRP A 269 -5.48 -16.29 9.42
N LEU A 270 -4.14 -16.27 9.44
CA LEU A 270 -3.33 -17.36 9.97
C LEU A 270 -3.56 -17.61 11.48
N ARG A 271 -3.85 -16.55 12.25
CA ARG A 271 -4.13 -16.64 13.69
C ARG A 271 -5.49 -17.29 13.99
N GLU A 272 -6.51 -16.96 13.21
CA GLU A 272 -7.89 -17.41 13.45
C GLU A 272 -8.15 -18.78 12.81
N TYR A 273 -7.75 -18.96 11.56
CA TYR A 273 -8.05 -20.14 10.74
C TYR A 273 -6.92 -21.18 10.72
N GLY A 274 -5.75 -20.88 11.31
CA GLY A 274 -4.59 -21.75 11.26
C GLY A 274 -4.03 -21.92 9.84
N THR A 275 -3.22 -22.96 9.62
CA THR A 275 -2.51 -23.18 8.34
C THR A 275 -3.34 -23.83 7.25
N GLY A 276 -4.49 -24.45 7.56
CA GLY A 276 -5.30 -25.20 6.59
C GLY A 276 -4.86 -26.66 6.36
N ALA A 277 -3.91 -27.18 7.14
CA ALA A 277 -3.43 -28.56 7.00
C ALA A 277 -4.58 -29.58 7.18
N GLY A 278 -4.67 -30.55 6.26
CA GLY A 278 -5.75 -31.54 6.26
C GLY A 278 -7.12 -31.02 5.81
N GLY A 279 -7.19 -29.81 5.24
CA GLY A 279 -8.45 -29.20 4.76
C GLY A 279 -9.30 -28.56 5.87
N LEU A 280 -8.79 -28.49 7.10
CA LEU A 280 -9.44 -27.82 8.22
C LEU A 280 -8.93 -26.39 8.35
N GLY A 281 -9.81 -25.40 8.15
CA GLY A 281 -9.48 -23.98 8.28
C GLY A 281 -8.67 -23.42 7.10
N GLY A 282 -7.63 -22.65 7.42
CA GLY A 282 -6.76 -21.96 6.47
C GLY A 282 -7.44 -20.92 5.59
N LYS A 283 -6.70 -20.50 4.55
CA LYS A 283 -7.09 -19.47 3.58
C LYS A 283 -8.46 -19.73 2.92
N LEU A 284 -8.82 -20.99 2.68
CA LEU A 284 -10.09 -21.38 2.06
C LEU A 284 -11.28 -21.10 3.00
N ALA A 285 -11.24 -21.61 4.24
CA ALA A 285 -12.31 -21.40 5.21
C ALA A 285 -12.46 -19.91 5.58
N TYR A 286 -11.34 -19.18 5.65
CA TYR A 286 -11.31 -17.73 5.79
C TYR A 286 -12.08 -17.02 4.66
N ALA A 287 -11.75 -17.30 3.39
CA ALA A 287 -12.40 -16.68 2.25
C ALA A 287 -13.90 -17.07 2.14
N GLN A 288 -14.26 -18.29 2.53
CA GLN A 288 -15.67 -18.72 2.60
C GLN A 288 -16.45 -18.02 3.72
N SER A 289 -15.82 -17.74 4.86
CA SER A 289 -16.44 -17.04 5.99
C SER A 289 -16.57 -15.55 5.73
N TRP A 290 -15.53 -14.95 5.12
CA TRP A 290 -15.52 -13.55 4.66
C TRP A 290 -16.75 -13.20 3.83
N TRP A 291 -17.14 -14.09 2.90
CA TRP A 291 -18.30 -13.89 2.02
C TRP A 291 -19.59 -13.55 2.78
N ASN A 292 -19.77 -14.12 3.97
CA ASN A 292 -20.97 -13.93 4.79
C ASN A 292 -20.89 -12.65 5.65
N ALA A 293 -19.72 -12.03 5.76
CA ALA A 293 -19.44 -10.82 6.52
C ALA A 293 -19.35 -9.55 5.65
N ILE A 294 -19.60 -9.63 4.33
CA ILE A 294 -19.57 -8.48 3.42
C ILE A 294 -20.74 -7.52 3.70
N ASP A 295 -20.44 -6.21 3.81
CA ASP A 295 -21.46 -5.15 3.77
C ASP A 295 -21.91 -4.91 2.31
N TRP A 296 -22.84 -5.72 1.84
CA TRP A 296 -23.37 -5.61 0.48
C TRP A 296 -24.10 -4.29 0.20
N ALA A 297 -24.61 -3.59 1.22
CA ALA A 297 -25.25 -2.29 1.02
C ALA A 297 -24.20 -1.23 0.66
N LYS A 298 -23.06 -1.24 1.35
CA LYS A 298 -21.92 -0.37 1.01
C LYS A 298 -21.31 -0.70 -0.35
N VAL A 299 -21.16 -1.98 -0.68
CA VAL A 299 -20.67 -2.41 -2.02
C VAL A 299 -21.57 -1.86 -3.13
N GLU A 300 -22.90 -1.85 -2.95
CA GLU A 300 -23.83 -1.25 -3.92
C GLU A 300 -23.73 0.28 -3.99
N GLU A 301 -23.56 0.95 -2.84
CA GLU A 301 -23.34 2.41 -2.77
C GLU A 301 -22.06 2.84 -3.50
N GLU A 302 -20.93 2.16 -3.26
CA GLU A 302 -19.66 2.46 -3.95
C GLU A 302 -19.69 2.06 -5.43
N ALA A 303 -20.46 1.05 -5.80
CA ALA A 303 -20.64 0.64 -7.20
C ALA A 303 -21.42 1.63 -8.05
N ARG A 304 -22.23 2.53 -7.45
CA ARG A 304 -22.93 3.65 -8.14
C ARG A 304 -23.57 3.19 -9.46
N LEU A 305 -24.33 2.10 -9.36
CA LEU A 305 -24.93 1.42 -10.51
C LEU A 305 -26.11 2.25 -11.03
N GLU A 306 -26.21 2.37 -12.35
CA GLU A 306 -27.27 3.12 -13.01
C GLU A 306 -28.62 2.36 -12.88
N ASN A 307 -29.71 3.08 -12.63
CA ASN A 307 -31.05 2.48 -12.57
C ASN A 307 -31.53 2.07 -13.98
N LYS A 308 -31.09 0.92 -14.51
CA LYS A 308 -31.52 0.40 -15.83
C LYS A 308 -32.78 -0.48 -15.82
N VAL A 309 -33.45 -0.56 -14.67
CA VAL A 309 -34.73 -1.26 -14.44
C VAL A 309 -35.64 -0.19 -13.81
N LEU A 310 -36.70 0.35 -14.43
CA LEU A 310 -37.71 -0.23 -15.34
C LEU A 310 -38.06 0.76 -16.48
N SER A 311 -37.74 0.47 -17.74
CA SER A 311 -38.23 1.26 -18.90
C SER A 311 -38.64 0.40 -20.11
N GLY A 312 -39.03 -0.85 -19.86
CA GLY A 312 -39.37 -1.84 -20.88
C GLY A 312 -40.77 -2.46 -20.75
N VAL A 313 -41.60 -1.97 -19.82
CA VAL A 313 -42.98 -2.44 -19.60
C VAL A 313 -43.90 -1.22 -19.44
N ASP A 314 -43.99 -0.40 -20.50
CA ASP A 314 -45.00 0.67 -20.62
C ASP A 314 -45.22 1.06 -22.09
N SER A 315 -45.73 0.11 -22.88
CA SER A 315 -46.58 0.38 -24.05
C SER A 315 -47.19 -0.94 -24.55
N ALA A 316 -48.47 -1.13 -24.26
CA ALA A 316 -49.33 -2.12 -24.92
C ALA A 316 -49.85 -1.57 -26.27
#